data_AF-A0A1V4CAX2-F1
#
_entry.id   AF-A0A1V4CAX2-F1
#
_cell.length_a   1.000
_cell.length_b   1.000
_cell.length_c   1.000
_cell.angle_alpha   90.00
_cell.angle_beta   90.00
_cell.angle_gamma   90.00
#
_symmetry.space_group_name_H-M   'P 1'
#
loop_
_entity.id
_entity.type
_entity.pdbx_description
1 polymer ?
#
loop_
_entity_poly.entity_id
_entity_poly.type
_entity_poly.pdbx_seq_one_letter_code
_entity_poly.pdbx_strand_id
1 'polypeptide(L)'
;MHTALLRSQRNHVFAVIKEAGFDPLDFDWSKTSTRWHDNGDSPVEELIHSPTGFHFVFDRFEGRANPRFTPREDRAAELDCGQVDSWEEVRHQLRRWLEIVKNEVEQPDLWVLAKEDKKLVAARIDDIENAPFSLNEQERIRLAVGEIHAFLKSSAEHSQSDLQFIQARLEHLADSSSRLGRKDWITLAMGTLTNIVVGVALAPEAARELVRTAGALLGWVVGNAQLLP
;
A
#
# COMPACT_ATOMS: atom_id res chain seq x y z
N MET A 1 -33.34 -10.94 27.07
CA MET A 1 -32.66 -9.63 27.01
C MET A 1 -32.19 -9.42 25.58
N HIS A 2 -32.48 -8.27 24.97
CA HIS A 2 -32.17 -8.02 23.56
C HIS A 2 -30.66 -7.88 23.37
N THR A 3 -30.06 -8.81 22.62
CA THR A 3 -28.64 -8.86 22.23
C THR A 3 -28.34 -8.09 20.94
N ALA A 4 -29.39 -7.59 20.29
CA ALA A 4 -29.33 -6.94 18.99
C ALA A 4 -29.26 -5.41 19.14
N LEU A 5 -28.47 -4.75 18.29
CA LEU A 5 -28.48 -3.29 18.22
C LEU A 5 -29.86 -2.80 17.78
N LEU A 6 -30.22 -1.62 18.28
CA LEU A 6 -31.40 -0.91 17.82
C LEU A 6 -31.24 -0.51 16.35
N ARG A 7 -32.37 -0.38 15.64
CA ARG A 7 -32.36 0.11 14.25
C ARG A 7 -31.69 1.49 14.13
N SER A 8 -31.89 2.37 15.10
CA SER A 8 -31.23 3.67 15.17
C SER A 8 -29.70 3.55 15.30
N GLN A 9 -29.23 2.61 16.11
CA GLN A 9 -27.80 2.33 16.28
C GLN A 9 -27.18 1.80 14.97
N ARG A 10 -27.85 0.87 14.30
CA ARG A 10 -27.40 0.40 12.97
C ARG A 10 -27.37 1.52 11.92
N ASN A 11 -28.34 2.44 11.94
CA ASN A 11 -28.31 3.61 11.06
C ASN A 11 -27.16 4.57 11.38
N HIS A 12 -26.80 4.72 12.67
CA HIS A 12 -25.61 5.49 13.04
C HIS A 12 -24.32 4.84 12.55
N VAL A 13 -24.22 3.51 12.63
CA VAL A 13 -23.09 2.76 12.06
C VAL A 13 -22.98 3.03 10.56
N PHE A 14 -24.10 2.95 9.83
CA PHE A 14 -24.14 3.26 8.40
C PHE A 14 -23.66 4.69 8.08
N ALA A 15 -24.08 5.68 8.87
CA ALA A 15 -23.63 7.06 8.70
C ALA A 15 -22.11 7.21 8.96
N VAL A 16 -21.60 6.58 10.02
CA VAL A 16 -20.17 6.62 10.36
C VAL A 16 -19.30 5.98 9.26
N ILE A 17 -19.76 4.88 8.65
CA ILE A 17 -19.07 4.25 7.51
C ILE A 17 -18.97 5.22 6.33
N LYS A 18 -20.08 5.90 5.99
CA LYS A 18 -20.08 6.91 4.92
C LYS A 18 -19.18 8.10 5.23
N GLU A 19 -19.19 8.59 6.47
CA GLU A 19 -18.34 9.69 6.93
C GLU A 19 -16.85 9.34 6.80
N ALA A 20 -16.47 8.08 7.03
CA ALA A 20 -15.10 7.60 6.86
C ALA A 20 -14.67 7.45 5.38
N GLY A 21 -15.62 7.54 4.44
CA GLY A 21 -15.37 7.48 3.00
C GLY A 21 -15.47 6.09 2.38
N PHE A 22 -16.06 5.12 3.09
CA PHE A 22 -16.31 3.78 2.54
C PHE A 22 -17.70 3.66 1.90
N ASP A 23 -17.89 2.67 1.02
CA ASP A 23 -19.21 2.21 0.62
C ASP A 23 -19.79 1.29 1.72
N PRO A 24 -20.95 1.61 2.31
CA PRO A 24 -21.59 0.72 3.28
C PRO A 24 -21.93 -0.67 2.74
N LEU A 25 -21.99 -0.86 1.42
CA LEU A 25 -22.21 -2.16 0.79
C LEU A 25 -20.97 -3.06 0.83
N ASP A 26 -19.79 -2.52 1.13
CA ASP A 26 -18.59 -3.32 1.38
C ASP A 26 -18.61 -3.99 2.76
N PHE A 27 -19.64 -3.75 3.57
CA PHE A 27 -19.75 -4.30 4.92
C PHE A 27 -20.87 -5.31 5.07
N ASP A 28 -20.49 -6.47 5.60
CA ASP A 28 -21.41 -7.52 5.95
C ASP A 28 -21.75 -7.49 7.44
N TRP A 29 -23.03 -7.74 7.70
CA TRP A 29 -23.60 -7.80 9.04
C TRP A 29 -23.75 -9.26 9.46
N SER A 30 -23.01 -9.66 10.50
CA SER A 30 -22.94 -11.05 10.95
C SER A 30 -23.13 -11.14 12.48
N LYS A 31 -23.05 -12.36 13.01
CA LYS A 31 -23.15 -12.67 14.43
C LYS A 31 -21.98 -13.54 14.85
N THR A 32 -21.44 -13.25 16.02
CA THR A 32 -20.30 -13.99 16.58
C THR A 32 -20.51 -14.29 18.06
N SER A 33 -19.66 -15.15 18.61
CA SER A 33 -19.70 -15.44 20.04
C SER A 33 -19.16 -14.24 20.81
N THR A 34 -19.80 -13.91 21.94
CA THR A 34 -19.22 -12.98 22.89
C THR A 34 -17.93 -13.56 23.45
N ARG A 35 -16.94 -12.70 23.73
CA ARG A 35 -15.71 -13.11 24.42
C ARG A 35 -15.96 -13.52 25.87
N TRP A 36 -17.04 -13.02 26.47
CA TRP A 36 -17.29 -13.15 27.90
C TRP A 36 -18.48 -14.06 28.15
N HIS A 37 -18.29 -15.11 28.95
CA HIS A 37 -19.34 -16.07 29.31
C HIS A 37 -20.28 -15.54 30.41
N ASP A 38 -20.70 -14.28 30.30
CA ASP A 38 -21.60 -13.66 31.27
C ASP A 38 -23.02 -13.58 30.70
N ASN A 39 -23.99 -14.11 31.45
CA ASN A 39 -25.43 -14.09 31.11
C ASN A 39 -25.80 -14.75 29.77
N GLY A 40 -25.21 -15.94 29.54
CA GLY A 40 -25.53 -16.82 28.43
C GLY A 40 -24.79 -16.47 27.14
N ASP A 41 -24.39 -17.50 26.39
CA ASP A 41 -23.64 -17.43 25.12
C ASP A 41 -24.49 -16.89 23.95
N SER A 42 -25.31 -15.88 24.22
CA SER A 42 -26.10 -15.26 23.16
C SER A 42 -25.14 -14.55 22.20
N PRO A 43 -25.24 -14.83 20.90
CA PRO A 43 -24.35 -14.22 19.93
C PRO A 43 -24.53 -12.71 19.92
N VAL A 44 -23.40 -12.02 19.76
CA VAL A 44 -23.30 -10.57 19.60
C VAL A 44 -23.19 -10.22 18.13
N GLU A 45 -23.43 -8.95 17.84
CA GLU A 45 -23.43 -8.41 16.50
C GLU A 45 -22.02 -8.05 16.04
N GLU A 46 -21.68 -8.38 14.79
CA GLU A 46 -20.39 -8.04 14.19
C GLU A 46 -20.58 -7.40 12.81
N LEU A 47 -19.68 -6.50 12.48
CA LEU A 47 -19.58 -5.82 11.20
C LEU A 47 -18.27 -6.20 10.55
N ILE A 48 -18.30 -6.77 9.35
CA ILE A 48 -17.12 -7.25 8.62
C ILE A 48 -16.91 -6.37 7.39
N HIS A 49 -15.71 -5.84 7.20
CA HIS A 49 -15.29 -5.23 5.94
C HIS A 49 -14.91 -6.32 4.95
N SER A 50 -15.79 -6.59 3.98
CA SER A 50 -15.72 -7.74 3.08
C SER A 50 -14.39 -7.86 2.29
N PRO A 51 -13.81 -6.76 1.77
CA PRO A 51 -12.54 -6.84 1.04
C PRO A 51 -11.35 -7.32 1.88
N THR A 52 -11.34 -7.04 3.18
CA THR A 52 -10.18 -7.35 4.05
C THR A 52 -10.46 -8.46 5.06
N GLY A 53 -11.73 -8.78 5.34
CA GLY A 53 -12.12 -9.69 6.42
C GLY A 53 -11.93 -9.11 7.82
N PHE A 54 -11.51 -7.85 7.93
CA PHE A 54 -11.40 -7.11 9.18
C PHE A 54 -12.79 -6.87 9.76
N HIS A 55 -12.93 -6.94 11.08
CA HIS A 55 -14.24 -6.87 11.70
C HIS A 55 -14.26 -6.05 12.98
N PHE A 56 -15.42 -5.49 13.27
CA PHE A 56 -15.76 -4.80 14.51
C PHE A 56 -16.91 -5.55 15.19
N VAL A 57 -16.69 -5.96 16.43
CA VAL A 57 -17.69 -6.66 17.24
C VAL A 57 -18.27 -5.71 18.26
N PHE A 58 -19.59 -5.60 18.27
CA PHE A 58 -20.37 -4.89 19.29
C PHE A 58 -20.53 -5.77 20.53
N ASP A 59 -19.41 -6.19 21.12
CA ASP A 59 -19.36 -7.11 22.25
C ASP A 59 -19.74 -6.42 23.57
N ARG A 60 -19.86 -7.21 24.63
CA ARG A 60 -20.37 -6.78 25.93
C ARG A 60 -19.73 -7.54 27.07
N PHE A 61 -19.60 -6.87 28.22
CA PHE A 61 -19.11 -7.48 29.46
C PHE A 61 -19.93 -6.94 30.63
N GLU A 62 -20.46 -7.83 31.48
CA GLU A 62 -21.36 -7.47 32.59
C GLU A 62 -22.54 -6.56 32.20
N GLY A 63 -23.09 -6.75 30.98
CA GLY A 63 -24.21 -5.95 30.46
C GLY A 63 -23.84 -4.56 29.94
N ARG A 64 -22.57 -4.17 29.99
CA ARG A 64 -22.04 -2.94 29.37
C ARG A 64 -21.42 -3.24 28.01
N ALA A 65 -21.39 -2.24 27.13
CA ALA A 65 -20.70 -2.38 25.86
C ALA A 65 -19.19 -2.55 26.09
N ASN A 66 -18.57 -3.49 25.40
CA ASN A 66 -17.14 -3.73 25.43
C ASN A 66 -16.66 -4.05 24.00
N PRO A 67 -16.59 -3.05 23.11
CA PRO A 67 -16.27 -3.29 21.71
C PRO A 67 -14.90 -3.94 21.53
N ARG A 68 -14.75 -4.70 20.45
CA ARG A 68 -13.47 -5.26 20.03
C ARG A 68 -13.38 -5.28 18.52
N PHE A 69 -12.18 -5.20 17.96
CA PHE A 69 -12.01 -5.20 16.51
C PHE A 69 -10.67 -5.72 16.05
N THR A 70 -10.63 -6.14 14.78
CA THR A 70 -9.41 -6.46 14.03
C THR A 70 -9.32 -5.58 12.78
N PRO A 71 -8.10 -5.17 12.38
CA PRO A 71 -6.83 -5.39 13.05
C PRO A 71 -6.61 -4.34 14.15
N ARG A 72 -5.64 -4.60 15.02
CA ARG A 72 -5.10 -3.59 15.94
C ARG A 72 -4.11 -2.70 15.18
N GLU A 73 -3.92 -1.47 15.64
CA GLU A 73 -3.03 -0.47 15.01
C GLU A 73 -1.61 -0.98 14.72
N ASP A 74 -1.07 -1.88 15.54
CA ASP A 74 0.34 -2.31 15.49
C ASP A 74 0.53 -3.80 15.14
N ARG A 75 -0.54 -4.60 15.08
CA ARG A 75 -0.49 -6.06 14.90
C ARG A 75 -1.78 -6.59 14.27
N ALA A 76 -1.66 -7.66 13.48
CA ALA A 76 -2.78 -8.46 12.96
C ALA A 76 -3.44 -9.30 14.08
N ALA A 77 -3.84 -8.65 15.17
CA ALA A 77 -4.50 -9.23 16.32
C ALA A 77 -5.73 -8.40 16.67
N GLU A 78 -6.61 -8.97 17.47
CA GLU A 78 -7.79 -8.28 17.97
C GLU A 78 -7.43 -7.30 19.09
N LEU A 79 -7.99 -6.09 19.02
CA LEU A 79 -7.98 -5.12 20.11
C LEU A 79 -9.25 -5.24 20.94
N ASP A 80 -9.09 -5.35 22.26
CA ASP A 80 -10.15 -5.13 23.25
C ASP A 80 -10.17 -3.65 23.62
N CYS A 81 -11.30 -2.97 23.42
CA CYS A 81 -11.43 -1.54 23.73
C CYS A 81 -11.66 -1.26 25.22
N GLY A 82 -11.98 -2.29 26.01
CA GLY A 82 -12.49 -2.14 27.37
C GLY A 82 -13.97 -1.71 27.41
N GLN A 83 -14.55 -1.77 28.61
CA GLN A 83 -15.93 -1.34 28.83
C GLN A 83 -16.10 0.15 28.52
N VAL A 84 -17.18 0.46 27.82
CA VAL A 84 -17.60 1.82 27.49
C VAL A 84 -19.00 2.09 28.04
N ASP A 85 -19.23 3.31 28.49
CA ASP A 85 -20.43 3.68 29.26
C ASP A 85 -21.52 4.31 28.39
N SER A 86 -21.22 4.61 27.12
CA SER A 86 -22.17 5.24 26.22
C SER A 86 -22.12 4.70 24.79
N TRP A 87 -23.23 4.86 24.07
CA TRP A 87 -23.27 4.59 22.63
C TRP A 87 -22.31 5.50 21.85
N GLU A 88 -22.06 6.72 22.34
CA GLU A 88 -21.13 7.63 21.67
C GLU A 88 -19.70 7.10 21.69
N GLU A 89 -19.29 6.51 22.80
CA GLU A 89 -17.97 5.87 22.92
C GLU A 89 -17.86 4.67 21.99
N VAL A 90 -18.93 3.87 21.81
CA VAL A 90 -18.95 2.81 20.79
C VAL A 90 -18.73 3.39 19.39
N ARG A 91 -19.38 4.51 19.05
CA ARG A 91 -19.18 5.19 17.76
C ARG A 91 -17.75 5.72 17.61
N HIS A 92 -17.15 6.21 18.69
CA HIS A 92 -15.76 6.65 18.69
C HIS A 92 -14.79 5.48 18.39
N GLN A 93 -14.99 4.32 19.03
CA GLN A 93 -14.19 3.13 18.73
C GLN A 93 -14.39 2.64 17.28
N LEU A 94 -15.63 2.72 16.76
CA LEU A 94 -15.92 2.38 15.37
C LEU A 94 -15.17 3.29 14.38
N ARG A 95 -15.14 4.60 14.64
CA ARG A 95 -14.38 5.55 13.80
C ARG A 95 -12.89 5.24 13.79
N ARG A 96 -12.33 5.00 14.98
CA ARG A 96 -10.92 4.59 15.13
C ARG A 96 -10.61 3.32 14.33
N TRP A 97 -11.48 2.32 14.40
CA TRP A 97 -11.31 1.10 13.62
C TRP A 97 -11.37 1.38 12.10
N LEU A 98 -12.32 2.18 11.63
CA LEU A 98 -12.42 2.54 10.21
C LEU A 98 -11.19 3.30 9.70
N GLU A 99 -10.57 4.15 10.52
CA GLU A 99 -9.30 4.81 10.19
C GLU A 99 -8.18 3.79 9.97
N ILE A 100 -8.10 2.75 10.81
CA ILE A 100 -7.13 1.66 10.66
C ILE A 100 -7.41 0.86 9.37
N VAL A 101 -8.66 0.45 9.15
CA VAL A 101 -9.06 -0.29 7.93
C VAL A 101 -8.72 0.52 6.68
N LYS A 102 -8.97 1.83 6.71
CA LYS A 102 -8.68 2.72 5.58
C LYS A 102 -7.19 2.77 5.29
N ASN A 103 -6.36 2.95 6.30
CA ASN A 103 -4.91 2.95 6.15
C ASN A 103 -4.43 1.65 5.50
N GLU A 104 -4.91 0.49 5.95
CA GLU A 104 -4.52 -0.82 5.40
C GLU A 104 -4.98 -1.04 3.95
N VAL A 105 -6.20 -0.61 3.59
CA VAL A 105 -6.74 -0.75 2.22
C VAL A 105 -6.03 0.19 1.24
N GLU A 106 -5.65 1.38 1.68
CA GLU A 106 -4.96 2.37 0.85
C GLU A 106 -3.46 2.06 0.69
N GLN A 107 -2.88 1.26 1.57
CA GLN A 107 -1.50 0.79 1.41
C GLN A 107 -1.40 -0.21 0.24
N PRO A 108 -0.45 -0.02 -0.69
CA PRO A 108 -0.14 -1.02 -1.70
C PRO A 108 0.57 -2.21 -1.05
N ASP A 109 0.26 -3.44 -1.46
CA ASP A 109 1.08 -4.59 -1.10
C ASP A 109 2.40 -4.56 -1.90
N LEU A 110 3.42 -3.95 -1.30
CA LEU A 110 4.75 -3.81 -1.89
C LEU A 110 5.43 -5.17 -2.15
N TRP A 111 5.05 -6.23 -1.42
CA TRP A 111 5.60 -7.57 -1.61
C TRP A 111 4.98 -8.28 -2.82
N VAL A 112 3.68 -8.07 -3.06
CA VAL A 112 3.02 -8.54 -4.28
C VAL A 112 3.59 -7.80 -5.48
N LEU A 113 3.68 -6.47 -5.41
CA LEU A 113 4.26 -5.65 -6.48
C LEU A 113 5.71 -6.10 -6.79
N ALA A 114 6.55 -6.27 -5.76
CA ALA A 114 7.92 -6.74 -5.96
C ALA A 114 8.00 -8.15 -6.58
N LYS A 115 7.06 -9.05 -6.28
CA LYS A 115 7.01 -10.41 -6.86
C LYS A 115 6.51 -10.40 -8.31
N GLU A 116 5.53 -9.57 -8.62
CA GLU A 116 4.96 -9.45 -9.97
C GLU A 116 5.94 -8.74 -10.90
N ASP A 117 6.56 -7.66 -10.46
CA ASP A 117 7.63 -6.97 -11.17
C ASP A 117 8.81 -7.92 -11.42
N LYS A 118 9.22 -8.69 -10.40
CA LYS A 118 10.30 -9.68 -10.58
C LYS A 118 9.93 -10.74 -11.61
N LYS A 119 8.68 -11.19 -11.70
CA LYS A 119 8.27 -12.21 -12.69
C LYS A 119 8.19 -11.65 -14.11
N LEU A 120 7.57 -10.48 -14.28
CA LEU A 120 7.43 -9.83 -15.59
C LEU A 120 8.78 -9.39 -16.15
N VAL A 121 9.64 -8.87 -15.27
CA VAL A 121 10.99 -8.44 -15.64
C VAL A 121 11.91 -9.63 -15.84
N ALA A 122 11.89 -10.66 -14.98
CA ALA A 122 12.74 -11.85 -15.18
C ALA A 122 12.38 -12.62 -16.45
N ALA A 123 11.09 -12.82 -16.75
CA ALA A 123 10.66 -13.50 -17.97
C ALA A 123 11.10 -12.77 -19.24
N ARG A 124 11.13 -11.43 -19.23
CA ARG A 124 11.62 -10.64 -20.37
C ARG A 124 13.14 -10.52 -20.42
N ILE A 125 13.81 -10.46 -19.26
CA ILE A 125 15.28 -10.39 -19.18
C ILE A 125 15.95 -11.67 -19.68
N ASP A 126 15.33 -12.84 -19.49
CA ASP A 126 15.90 -14.10 -19.98
C ASP A 126 15.87 -14.22 -21.52
N ASP A 127 14.94 -13.53 -22.19
CA ASP A 127 14.85 -13.47 -23.65
C ASP A 127 15.74 -12.37 -24.28
N ILE A 128 16.36 -11.50 -23.48
CA ILE A 128 17.23 -10.42 -23.95
C ILE A 128 18.69 -10.89 -23.97
N GLU A 129 19.32 -10.79 -25.14
CA GLU A 129 20.77 -10.98 -25.27
C GLU A 129 21.52 -9.89 -24.47
N ASN A 130 22.48 -10.30 -23.64
CA ASN A 130 23.32 -9.39 -22.85
C ASN A 130 24.39 -8.69 -23.70
N ALA A 131 24.01 -8.19 -24.87
CA ALA A 131 24.92 -7.47 -25.76
C ALA A 131 25.19 -6.05 -25.21
N PRO A 132 26.33 -5.43 -25.56
CA PRO A 132 26.60 -4.02 -25.25
C PRO A 132 25.58 -3.09 -25.91
N PHE A 133 25.34 -1.93 -25.31
CA PHE A 133 24.59 -0.85 -25.94
C PHE A 133 25.43 -0.15 -27.02
N SER A 134 24.81 0.16 -28.15
CA SER A 134 25.35 1.08 -29.16
C SER A 134 25.44 2.51 -28.63
N LEU A 135 26.23 3.37 -29.28
CA LEU A 135 26.38 4.78 -28.90
C LEU A 135 25.04 5.54 -28.89
N ASN A 136 24.14 5.24 -29.84
CA ASN A 136 22.80 5.85 -29.89
C ASN A 136 21.92 5.37 -28.72
N GLU A 137 22.03 4.11 -28.32
CA GLU A 137 21.31 3.57 -27.17
C GLU A 137 21.85 4.16 -25.85
N GLN A 138 23.18 4.31 -25.71
CA GLN A 138 23.81 4.98 -24.57
C GLN A 138 23.37 6.44 -24.46
N GLU A 139 23.30 7.15 -25.59
CA GLU A 139 22.78 8.52 -25.65
C GLU A 139 21.33 8.60 -25.15
N ARG A 140 20.48 7.69 -25.63
CA ARG A 140 19.07 7.62 -25.25
C ARG A 140 18.91 7.31 -23.77
N ILE A 141 19.73 6.40 -23.22
CA ILE A 141 19.77 6.12 -21.78
C ILE A 141 20.14 7.38 -21.00
N ARG A 142 21.19 8.10 -21.42
CA ARG A 142 21.63 9.31 -20.73
C ARG A 142 20.54 10.39 -20.70
N LEU A 143 19.81 10.57 -21.80
CA LEU A 143 18.67 11.48 -21.86
C LEU A 143 17.55 11.04 -20.91
N ALA A 144 17.15 9.76 -20.97
CA ALA A 144 16.12 9.20 -20.09
C ALA A 144 16.48 9.34 -18.60
N VAL A 145 17.73 9.07 -18.23
CA VAL A 145 18.23 9.25 -16.87
C VAL A 145 18.20 10.72 -16.44
N GLY A 146 18.53 11.64 -17.36
CA GLY A 146 18.40 13.08 -17.11
C GLY A 146 16.95 13.53 -16.86
N GLU A 147 16.00 12.95 -17.59
CA GLU A 147 14.56 13.20 -17.37
C GLU A 147 14.08 12.65 -16.02
N ILE A 148 14.52 11.45 -15.63
CA ILE A 148 14.23 10.87 -14.31
C ILE A 148 14.80 11.77 -13.19
N HIS A 149 16.01 12.31 -13.38
CA HIS A 149 16.61 13.25 -12.43
C HIS A 149 15.79 14.54 -12.30
N ALA A 150 15.35 15.11 -13.43
CA ALA A 150 14.51 16.31 -13.43
C ALA A 150 13.16 16.08 -12.74
N PHE A 151 12.53 14.93 -13.01
CA PHE A 151 11.31 14.50 -12.34
C PHE A 151 11.51 14.46 -10.83
N LEU A 152 12.52 13.74 -10.34
CA LEU A 152 12.80 13.61 -8.91
C LEU A 152 13.02 14.98 -8.25
N LYS A 153 13.83 15.85 -8.85
CA LYS A 153 14.06 17.21 -8.35
C LYS A 153 12.78 18.04 -8.21
N SER A 154 11.78 17.80 -9.05
CA SER A 154 10.49 18.51 -9.02
C SER A 154 9.42 17.86 -8.14
N SER A 155 9.61 16.59 -7.75
CA SER A 155 8.56 15.77 -7.14
C SER A 155 8.42 15.91 -5.63
N ALA A 156 9.43 16.43 -4.93
CA ALA A 156 9.38 16.68 -3.49
C ALA A 156 10.35 17.79 -3.03
N GLU A 157 10.15 18.29 -1.81
CA GLU A 157 11.16 19.09 -1.11
C GLU A 157 12.32 18.19 -0.67
N HIS A 158 13.33 18.08 -1.53
CA HIS A 158 14.54 17.32 -1.25
C HIS A 158 15.57 18.19 -0.53
N SER A 159 16.27 17.60 0.45
CA SER A 159 17.45 18.24 1.01
C SER A 159 18.58 18.31 -0.03
N GLN A 160 19.55 19.20 0.17
CA GLN A 160 20.71 19.29 -0.73
C GLN A 160 21.51 17.98 -0.76
N SER A 161 21.57 17.25 0.35
CA SER A 161 22.21 15.92 0.43
C SER A 161 21.45 14.88 -0.38
N ASP A 162 20.12 14.91 -0.37
CA ASP A 162 19.30 13.97 -1.15
C ASP A 162 19.50 14.19 -2.65
N LEU A 163 19.53 15.46 -3.08
CA LEU A 163 19.77 15.80 -4.48
C LEU A 163 21.15 15.32 -4.95
N GLN A 164 22.19 15.49 -4.13
CA GLN A 164 23.54 14.97 -4.45
C GLN A 164 23.57 13.44 -4.50
N PHE A 165 22.88 12.79 -3.58
CA PHE A 165 22.76 11.33 -3.56
C PHE A 165 22.07 10.80 -4.83
N ILE A 166 20.92 11.38 -5.18
CA ILE A 166 20.16 11.04 -6.39
C ILE A 166 21.03 11.25 -7.64
N GLN A 167 21.67 12.43 -7.75
CA GLN A 167 22.52 12.77 -8.88
C GLN A 167 23.64 11.75 -9.07
N ALA A 168 24.40 11.44 -8.01
CA ALA A 168 25.51 10.50 -8.09
C ALA A 168 25.07 9.09 -8.52
N ARG A 169 23.90 8.64 -8.04
CA ARG A 169 23.33 7.33 -8.40
C ARG A 169 22.89 7.27 -9.86
N LEU A 170 22.21 8.31 -10.34
CA LEU A 170 21.74 8.39 -11.72
C LEU A 170 22.90 8.58 -12.70
N GLU A 171 23.90 9.41 -12.39
CA GLU A 171 25.11 9.55 -13.20
C GLU A 171 25.86 8.21 -13.32
N HIS A 172 26.01 7.48 -12.22
CA HIS A 172 26.62 6.15 -12.25
C HIS A 172 25.82 5.17 -13.13
N LEU A 173 24.48 5.22 -13.06
CA LEU A 173 23.62 4.39 -13.89
C LEU A 173 23.80 4.72 -15.39
N ALA A 174 23.84 5.99 -15.76
CA ALA A 174 24.08 6.40 -17.15
C ALA A 174 25.47 5.96 -17.63
N ASP A 175 26.53 6.23 -16.86
CA ASP A 175 27.91 5.85 -17.19
C ASP A 175 28.07 4.33 -17.37
N SER A 176 27.40 3.55 -16.54
CA SER A 176 27.47 2.07 -16.60
C SER A 176 26.97 1.48 -17.92
N SER A 177 26.14 2.20 -18.69
CA SER A 177 25.66 1.76 -20.01
C SER A 177 26.78 1.58 -21.06
N SER A 178 27.93 2.23 -20.85
CA SER A 178 29.11 2.10 -21.71
C SER A 178 29.91 0.82 -21.45
N ARG A 179 29.73 0.18 -20.29
CA ARG A 179 30.53 -0.98 -19.82
C ARG A 179 29.72 -2.26 -19.65
N LEU A 180 28.44 -2.14 -19.31
CA LEU A 180 27.57 -3.27 -19.03
C LEU A 180 26.76 -3.67 -20.25
N GLY A 181 26.51 -4.97 -20.39
CA GLY A 181 25.52 -5.47 -21.32
C GLY A 181 24.10 -5.14 -20.85
N ARG A 182 23.12 -5.21 -21.77
CA ARG A 182 21.72 -4.83 -21.51
C ARG A 182 21.13 -5.47 -20.25
N LYS A 183 21.33 -6.78 -20.06
CA LYS A 183 20.75 -7.54 -18.93
C LYS A 183 21.37 -7.11 -17.59
N ASP A 184 22.68 -6.96 -17.55
CA ASP A 184 23.39 -6.52 -16.35
C ASP A 184 23.02 -5.07 -16.00
N TRP A 185 22.89 -4.22 -17.02
CA TRP A 185 22.49 -2.83 -16.85
C TRP A 185 21.06 -2.68 -16.33
N ILE A 186 20.09 -3.45 -16.86
CA ILE A 186 18.70 -3.44 -16.34
C ILE A 186 18.67 -3.84 -14.87
N THR A 187 19.44 -4.87 -14.50
CA THR A 187 19.55 -5.33 -13.11
C THR A 187 20.11 -4.23 -12.21
N LEU A 188 21.17 -3.55 -12.65
CA LEU A 188 21.73 -2.40 -11.95
C LEU A 188 20.73 -1.23 -11.85
N ALA A 189 19.96 -0.97 -12.91
CA ALA A 189 18.95 0.09 -12.96
C ALA A 189 17.87 -0.13 -11.90
N MET A 190 17.31 -1.35 -11.81
CA MET A 190 16.32 -1.68 -10.79
C MET A 190 16.86 -1.52 -9.37
N GLY A 191 18.09 -2.00 -9.13
CA GLY A 191 18.75 -1.84 -7.83
C GLY A 191 19.01 -0.38 -7.48
N THR A 192 19.40 0.43 -8.47
CA THR A 192 19.65 1.87 -8.31
C THR A 192 18.37 2.63 -7.97
N LEU A 193 17.27 2.38 -8.68
CA LEU A 193 15.97 2.99 -8.41
C LEU A 193 15.46 2.62 -7.02
N THR A 194 15.58 1.35 -6.64
CA THR A 194 15.21 0.88 -5.28
C THR A 194 16.04 1.59 -4.21
N ASN A 195 17.34 1.75 -4.43
CA ASN A 195 18.24 2.45 -3.51
C ASN A 195 17.90 3.94 -3.40
N ILE A 196 17.47 4.58 -4.50
CA ILE A 196 16.98 5.96 -4.46
C ILE A 196 15.72 6.07 -3.61
N VAL A 197 14.71 5.22 -3.85
CA VAL A 197 13.44 5.22 -3.09
C VAL A 197 13.70 5.11 -1.59
N VAL A 198 14.56 4.18 -1.18
CA VAL A 198 14.89 3.95 0.23
C VAL A 198 15.79 5.05 0.79
N GLY A 199 16.82 5.46 0.03
CA GLY A 199 17.86 6.38 0.50
C GLY A 199 17.35 7.78 0.78
N VAL A 200 16.35 8.26 0.04
CA VAL A 200 15.72 9.57 0.25
C VAL A 200 14.33 9.48 0.87
N ALA A 201 13.93 8.29 1.33
CA ALA A 201 12.65 7.99 1.96
C ALA A 201 11.45 8.55 1.18
N LEU A 202 11.36 8.23 -0.13
CA LEU A 202 10.25 8.69 -0.96
C LEU A 202 8.90 8.20 -0.41
N ALA A 203 7.91 9.09 -0.41
CA ALA A 203 6.52 8.72 -0.16
C ALA A 203 6.04 7.66 -1.19
N PRO A 204 5.10 6.76 -0.83
CA PRO A 204 4.63 5.71 -1.71
C PRO A 204 4.15 6.21 -3.08
N GLU A 205 3.48 7.36 -3.11
CA GLU A 205 2.97 8.00 -4.34
C GLU A 205 4.12 8.43 -5.26
N ALA A 206 5.14 9.07 -4.70
CA ALA A 206 6.33 9.51 -5.43
C ALA A 206 7.16 8.31 -5.94
N ALA A 207 7.24 7.23 -5.15
CA ALA A 207 7.90 6.00 -5.56
C ALA A 207 7.18 5.31 -6.73
N ARG A 208 5.84 5.21 -6.69
CA ARG A 208 5.04 4.67 -7.79
C ARG A 208 5.23 5.49 -9.07
N GLU A 209 5.23 6.81 -8.96
CA GLU A 209 5.38 7.70 -10.12
C GLU A 209 6.80 7.67 -10.70
N LEU A 210 7.82 7.52 -9.85
CA LEU A 210 9.19 7.27 -10.29
C LEU A 210 9.30 5.99 -11.12
N VAL A 211 8.76 4.87 -10.63
CA VAL A 211 8.81 3.58 -11.33
C VAL A 211 8.05 3.66 -12.66
N ARG A 212 6.88 4.31 -12.68
CA ARG A 212 6.10 4.56 -13.90
C ARG A 212 6.88 5.37 -14.93
N THR A 213 7.48 6.48 -14.49
CA THR A 213 8.29 7.37 -15.35
C THR A 213 9.50 6.63 -15.91
N ALA A 214 10.23 5.91 -15.05
CA ALA A 214 11.36 5.10 -15.47
C ALA A 214 10.94 4.00 -16.46
N GLY A 215 9.82 3.31 -16.21
CA GLY A 215 9.26 2.30 -17.12
C GLY A 215 8.88 2.88 -18.49
N ALA A 216 8.29 4.07 -18.54
CA ALA A 216 7.95 4.75 -19.80
C ALA A 216 9.19 5.14 -20.60
N LEU A 217 10.23 5.67 -19.94
CA LEU A 217 11.43 6.18 -20.59
C LEU A 217 12.42 5.08 -20.98
N LEU A 218 12.51 4.02 -20.18
CA LEU A 218 13.50 2.94 -20.33
C LEU A 218 12.88 1.61 -20.77
N GLY A 219 11.55 1.52 -20.92
CA GLY A 219 10.87 0.28 -21.28
C GLY A 219 11.35 -0.34 -22.60
N TRP A 220 11.83 0.48 -23.54
CA TRP A 220 12.43 0.03 -24.80
C TRP A 220 13.71 -0.80 -24.60
N VAL A 221 14.42 -0.62 -23.48
CA VAL A 221 15.61 -1.42 -23.12
C VAL A 221 15.22 -2.87 -22.84
N VAL A 222 13.99 -3.08 -22.36
CA VAL A 222 13.42 -4.40 -22.01
C VAL A 222 12.64 -5.02 -23.19
N GLY A 223 12.42 -4.29 -24.29
CA GLY A 223 11.77 -4.86 -25.47
C GLY A 223 11.64 -3.91 -26.66
N ASN A 224 12.13 -4.38 -27.82
CA ASN A 224 11.71 -3.90 -29.14
C ASN A 224 10.43 -4.63 -29.57
N ALA A 225 9.26 -4.28 -29.02
CA ALA A 225 7.95 -4.56 -29.62
C ALA A 225 6.84 -3.89 -28.80
N GLN A 226 6.23 -2.87 -29.40
CA GLN A 226 4.86 -2.38 -29.16
C GLN A 226 4.39 -2.27 -27.69
N LEU A 227 4.51 -1.06 -27.15
CA LEU A 227 3.47 -0.55 -26.27
C LEU A 227 2.17 -0.38 -27.09
N LEU A 228 1.05 -0.65 -26.41
CA LEU A 228 -0.34 -0.30 -26.72
C LEU A 228 -1.20 -1.43 -27.34
N PRO A 229 -2.51 -1.46 -27.03
CA PRO A 229 -3.40 -0.29 -26.92
C PRO A 229 -3.33 0.52 -25.62
#